data_AF-A0A562UH12-F1
#
_entry.id   AF-A0A562UH12-F1
#
_cell.length_a   1.000
_cell.length_b   1.000
_cell.length_c   1.000
_cell.angle_alpha   90.00
_cell.angle_beta   90.00
_cell.angle_gamma   90.00
#
_symmetry.space_group_name_H-M   'P 1'
#
loop_
_entity.id
_entity.type
_entity.pdbx_description
1 polymer ?
#
loop_
_entity_poly.entity_id
_entity_poly.type
_entity_poly.pdbx_seq_one_letter_code
_entity_poly.pdbx_strand_id
1 'polypeptide(L)' 'MSGHVKIPGSIYCKLCKECGSRPVIAAVEDIGYVVKCPKDNGHYQTMPGLIDIEDWNHNNTITSSSTDYNTNHLIAW' A
#
# COMPACT_ATOMS: atom_id res chain seq x y z
N MET A 1 -20.74 4.62 -13.67
CA MET A 1 -19.27 4.50 -13.77
C MET A 1 -18.75 4.17 -12.39
N SER A 2 -18.00 3.09 -12.22
CA SER A 2 -17.37 2.78 -10.93
C SER A 2 -16.42 3.93 -10.60
N GLY A 3 -16.49 4.52 -9.39
CA GLY A 3 -15.80 5.76 -9.00
C GLY A 3 -14.26 5.66 -8.91
N HIS A 4 -13.64 4.82 -9.73
CA HIS A 4 -12.21 4.55 -9.76
C HIS A 4 -11.76 4.05 -11.14
N VAL A 5 -10.52 4.37 -11.49
CA VAL A 5 -9.81 3.98 -12.71
C VAL A 5 -8.76 2.92 -12.37
N LYS A 6 -8.69 1.88 -13.20
CA LYS A 6 -7.65 0.84 -13.06
C LYS A 6 -6.31 1.37 -13.56
N ILE A 7 -5.25 1.12 -12.82
CA ILE A 7 -3.89 1.44 -13.24
C ILE A 7 -3.43 0.42 -14.29
N PRO A 8 -2.94 0.84 -15.47
CA PRO A 8 -2.45 -0.05 -16.51
C PRO A 8 -1.40 -1.05 -15.98
N GLY A 9 -1.35 -2.24 -16.58
CA GLY A 9 -0.40 -3.29 -16.19
C GLY A 9 1.07 -2.93 -16.45
N SER A 10 1.32 -1.98 -17.35
CA SER A 10 2.66 -1.45 -17.65
C SER A 10 3.25 -0.59 -16.53
N ILE A 11 2.42 -0.09 -15.61
CA ILE A 11 2.89 0.68 -14.46
C ILE A 11 3.17 -0.28 -13.30
N TYR A 12 4.38 -0.24 -12.75
CA TYR A 12 4.71 -1.08 -11.59
C TYR A 12 3.95 -0.60 -10.35
N CYS A 13 3.22 -1.52 -9.72
CA CYS A 13 2.57 -1.29 -8.43
C CYS A 13 2.64 -2.58 -7.62
N LYS A 14 3.08 -2.49 -6.36
CA LYS A 14 2.94 -3.57 -5.39
C LYS A 14 1.47 -3.85 -5.10
N LEU A 15 1.20 -5.08 -4.69
CA LEU A 15 -0.12 -5.46 -4.21
C LEU A 15 -0.34 -4.91 -2.79
N CYS A 16 -1.59 -4.68 -2.42
CA CYS A 16 -1.95 -4.31 -1.07
C CYS A 16 -1.47 -5.38 -0.08
N LYS A 17 -0.70 -5.00 0.94
CA LYS A 17 -0.16 -5.93 1.96
C LYS A 17 -1.25 -6.62 2.77
N GLU A 18 -2.39 -5.97 2.97
CA GLU A 18 -3.51 -6.49 3.77
C GLU A 18 -4.38 -7.50 3.00
N CYS A 19 -4.57 -7.30 1.69
CA CYS A 19 -5.59 -8.05 0.93
C CYS A 19 -5.18 -8.53 -0.47
N GLY A 20 -3.93 -8.30 -0.88
CA GLY A 20 -3.37 -8.72 -2.16
C GLY A 20 -3.92 -8.01 -3.39
N SER A 21 -4.76 -6.98 -3.23
CA SER A 21 -5.39 -6.29 -4.37
C SER A 21 -4.45 -5.27 -5.00
N ARG A 22 -4.49 -5.14 -6.33
CA ARG A 22 -3.79 -4.07 -7.06
C ARG A 22 -4.47 -2.72 -6.79
N PRO A 23 -3.73 -1.62 -6.58
CA PRO A 23 -4.33 -0.32 -6.33
C PRO A 23 -5.15 0.19 -7.52
N VAL A 24 -6.03 1.14 -7.23
CA VAL A 24 -6.80 1.91 -8.21
C VAL A 24 -6.62 3.40 -7.95
N ILE A 25 -6.88 4.22 -8.97
CA ILE A 25 -6.94 5.67 -8.83
C ILE A 25 -8.41 6.04 -8.62
N ALA A 26 -8.74 6.75 -7.55
CA ALA A 26 -10.10 7.19 -7.27
C ALA A 26 -10.18 8.71 -7.20
N ALA A 27 -11.30 9.27 -7.64
CA ALA A 27 -11.60 10.68 -7.43
C ALA A 27 -12.07 10.88 -5.98
N VAL A 28 -11.57 11.93 -5.35
CA VAL A 28 -12.02 12.43 -4.05
C VAL A 28 -12.59 13.83 -4.29
N GLU A 29 -13.85 14.02 -3.89
CA GLU A 29 -14.56 15.29 -4.06
C GLU A 29 -13.73 16.44 -3.52
N ASP A 30 -13.63 17.51 -4.31
CA ASP A 30 -12.93 18.76 -3.98
C ASP A 30 -11.43 18.67 -3.66
N ILE A 31 -10.80 17.50 -3.84
CA ILE A 31 -9.36 17.34 -3.60
C ILE A 31 -8.58 16.75 -4.79
N GLY A 32 -9.25 16.01 -5.68
CA GLY A 32 -8.63 15.51 -6.91
C GLY A 32 -8.56 13.98 -6.96
N TYR A 33 -7.39 13.41 -7.20
CA TYR A 33 -7.21 11.97 -7.38
C TYR A 33 -6.25 11.38 -6.35
N VAL A 34 -6.55 10.17 -5.88
CA VAL A 34 -5.72 9.44 -4.93
C VAL A 34 -5.52 8.00 -5.36
N VAL A 35 -4.38 7.43 -4.97
CA VAL A 35 -4.14 5.98 -5.04
C VAL A 35 -4.82 5.33 -3.83
N LYS A 36 -5.61 4.27 -4.05
CA LYS A 36 -6.25 3.54 -2.96
C LYS A 36 -6.37 2.04 -3.19
N CYS A 37 -6.61 1.31 -2.12
CA CYS A 37 -7.03 -0.09 -2.18
C CYS A 37 -8.48 -0.18 -2.69
N PRO A 38 -8.79 -1.04 -3.67
CA PRO A 38 -10.16 -1.17 -4.19
C PRO A 38 -11.11 -1.92 -3.25
N LYS A 39 -10.58 -2.68 -2.27
CA LYS A 39 -11.40 -3.49 -1.35
C LYS A 39 -11.78 -2.74 -0.07
N ASP A 40 -10.88 -1.91 0.44
CA ASP A 40 -11.08 -1.20 1.69
C ASP A 40 -10.25 0.10 1.69
N ASN A 41 -10.88 1.24 1.98
CA ASN A 41 -10.21 2.53 2.06
C ASN A 41 -9.29 2.63 3.30
N GLY A 42 -9.45 1.77 4.30
CA GLY A 42 -8.62 1.73 5.52
C GLY A 42 -7.25 1.08 5.33
N HIS A 43 -7.04 0.29 4.26
CA HIS A 43 -5.76 -0.39 4.03
C HIS A 43 -4.61 0.55 3.66
N TYR A 44 -4.94 1.76 3.19
CA TYR A 44 -3.97 2.77 2.80
C TYR A 44 -4.64 4.14 2.75
N GLN A 45 -3.99 5.11 3.39
CA GLN A 45 -4.38 6.51 3.36
C GLN A 45 -3.15 7.34 3.01
N THR A 46 -3.31 8.23 2.03
CA THR A 46 -2.29 9.22 1.66
C THR A 46 -2.92 10.60 1.66
N MET A 47 -2.09 11.63 1.61
CA MET A 47 -2.57 13.00 1.57
C MET A 47 -3.34 13.21 0.25
N PRO A 48 -4.61 13.65 0.32
CA PRO A 48 -5.41 13.85 -0.88
C PRO A 48 -4.78 14.85 -1.86
N GLY A 49 -4.93 14.60 -3.17
CA GLY A 49 -4.51 15.55 -4.22
C GLY A 49 -3.22 15.17 -4.95
N LEU A 50 -2.54 14.09 -4.55
CA LEU A 50 -1.39 13.54 -5.27
C LEU A 50 -1.59 12.04 -5.54
N ILE A 51 -1.36 11.64 -6.79
CA ILE A 51 -1.26 10.24 -7.17
C ILE A 51 0.19 9.82 -6.94
N ASP A 52 0.47 9.23 -5.77
CA ASP A 52 1.80 8.74 -5.41
C ASP A 52 1.86 7.21 -5.39
N ILE A 53 2.40 6.63 -6.47
CA ILE A 53 2.59 5.18 -6.60
C ILE A 53 3.82 4.70 -5.83
N GLU A 54 4.83 5.55 -5.66
CA GLU A 54 6.02 5.17 -4.91
C GLU A 54 5.71 5.06 -3.43
N ASP A 55 4.97 6.00 -2.86
CA ASP A 55 4.48 5.92 -1.48
C ASP A 55 3.61 4.68 -1.25
N TRP A 56 2.70 4.38 -2.19
CA TRP A 56 1.94 3.12 -2.17
C TRP A 56 2.88 1.91 -2.13
N ASN A 57 3.90 1.88 -2.97
CA ASN A 57 4.87 0.78 -3.02
C ASN A 57 5.69 0.67 -1.74
N HIS A 58 6.11 1.79 -1.15
CA HIS A 58 6.81 1.82 0.14
C HIS A 58 5.93 1.28 1.26
N ASN A 59 4.69 1.79 1.43
CA ASN A 59 3.77 1.34 2.47
C ASN A 59 3.40 -0.15 2.37
N ASN A 60 3.34 -0.68 1.14
CA ASN A 60 3.05 -2.09 0.86
C ASN A 60 4.31 -2.95 0.72
N THR A 61 5.48 -2.43 1.13
CA THR A 61 6.67 -3.24 1.31
C THR A 61 6.54 -4.02 2.60
N ILE A 62 6.46 -5.35 2.50
CA ILE A 62 6.59 -6.22 3.67
C ILE A 62 8.09 -6.28 3.99
N THR A 63 8.54 -5.45 4.93
CA THR A 63 9.87 -5.61 5.51
C THR A 63 9.85 -6.88 6.32
N SER A 64 10.78 -7.79 6.04
CA SER A 64 11.04 -8.98 6.86
C SER A 64 11.71 -8.58 8.18
N SER A 65 11.08 -7.68 8.94
CA SER A 65 11.55 -7.16 10.22
C SER A 65 10.54 -7.55 11.30
N SER A 66 10.37 -8.86 11.44
CA SER A 66 9.82 -9.50 12.65
C SER A 66 10.62 -10.76 12.94
N THR A 67 11.95 -10.70 12.75
CA THR A 67 12.81 -11.43 13.66
C THR A 67 13.01 -10.50 14.84
N ASP A 68 12.01 -10.46 15.73
CA ASP A 68 12.28 -10.13 17.11
C ASP A 68 13.34 -11.14 17.55
N TYR A 69 14.61 -10.73 17.54
CA TYR A 69 15.63 -11.44 18.27
C TYR A 69 15.24 -11.27 19.74
N ASN A 70 14.32 -12.11 20.20
CA ASN A 70 14.20 -12.43 21.61
C ASN A 70 15.61 -12.84 22.02
N THR A 71 16.27 -11.94 22.73
CA THR A 71 17.63 -12.03 23.25
C THR A 71 17.69 -13.16 24.27
N ASN A 72 17.62 -14.42 23.81
CA ASN A 72 17.99 -15.55 24.64
C ASN A 72 19.50 -15.71 24.56
N HIS A 73 20.14 -14.94 25.44
CA HIS A 73 21.54 -15.02 25.77
C HIS A 73 21.84 -16.34 26.50
N LEU A 74 21.67 -17.49 25.86
CA LEU A 74 22.02 -18.79 26.44
C LEU A 74 22.44 -19.74 25.33
N ILE A 75 23.71 -19.69 24.92
CA ILE A 75 24.62 -20.85 24.94
C ILE A 75 26.03 -20.29 25.14
N ALA A 76 26.52 -20.36 26.38
CA ALA A 76 27.95 -20.43 26.66
C ALA A 76 28.27 -21.91 26.87
N TRP A 77 29.12 -22.42 25.96
CA TRP A 77 30.02 -23.58 26.01
C TRP A 77 30.00 -24.45 27.25
#